data_AF-A0A081XU38-F1
#
_entry.id   AF-A0A081XU38-F1
#
_cell.length_a   1.000
_cell.length_b   1.000
_cell.length_c   1.000
_cell.angle_alpha   90.00
_cell.angle_beta   90.00
_cell.angle_gamma   90.00
#
_symmetry.space_group_name_H-M   'P 1'
#
loop_
_entity.id
_entity.type
_entity.pdbx_description
1 polymer ?
#
loop_
_entity_poly.entity_id
_entity_poly.type
_entity_poly.pdbx_seq_one_letter_code
_entity_poly.pdbx_strand_id
1 'polypeptide(L)' 'MHGIKAHTSAPFTLTPKQLAAHLGCSALKAVKVLSDLQAAGAIEQTGPNAWRLTMPTGKPTGGDRP' A
#
# COMPACT_ATOMS: atom_id res chain seq x y z
N MET A 1 16.93 -20.88 24.13
CA MET A 1 16.74 -20.65 22.68
C MET A 1 15.26 -20.30 22.46
N HIS A 2 14.88 -19.02 22.46
CA HIS A 2 13.53 -18.64 22.04
C HIS A 2 13.56 -18.51 20.52
N GLY A 3 12.88 -19.43 19.83
CA GLY A 3 12.68 -19.34 18.39
C GLY A 3 12.10 -17.98 18.07
N ILE A 4 12.85 -17.19 17.28
CA ILE A 4 12.37 -15.94 16.73
C ILE A 4 11.17 -16.31 15.88
N LYS A 5 9.96 -16.11 16.41
CA LYS A 5 8.73 -16.24 15.63
C LYS A 5 8.86 -15.22 14.52
N ALA A 6 8.96 -15.66 13.28
CA ALA A 6 8.92 -14.78 12.14
C ALA A 6 7.68 -13.88 12.31
N HIS A 7 7.90 -12.59 12.57
CA HIS A 7 6.87 -11.58 12.39
C HIS A 7 6.70 -11.45 10.88
N THR A 8 6.09 -12.47 10.27
CA THR A 8 5.61 -12.37 8.90
C THR A 8 4.49 -11.36 8.96
N SER A 9 4.86 -10.09 8.78
CA SER A 9 3.94 -9.01 8.51
C SER A 9 3.06 -9.48 7.36
N ALA A 10 1.80 -9.79 7.65
CA ALA A 10 0.83 -10.03 6.60
C ALA A 10 0.98 -8.86 5.61
N PRO A 11 1.05 -9.13 4.30
CA PRO A 11 1.24 -8.08 3.31
C PRO A 11 0.17 -7.01 3.56
N PHE A 12 0.58 -5.77 3.85
CA PHE A 12 -0.36 -4.68 4.05
C PHE A 12 -1.07 -4.44 2.71
N THR A 13 -2.34 -4.83 2.63
CA THR A 13 -3.18 -4.60 1.46
C THR A 13 -4.05 -3.38 1.72
N LEU A 14 -3.98 -2.41 0.81
CA LEU A 14 -4.85 -1.26 0.77
C LEU A 14 -6.08 -1.61 -0.04
N THR A 15 -7.25 -1.58 0.58
CA THR A 15 -8.54 -1.78 -0.11
C THR A 15 -9.28 -0.45 -0.30
N PRO A 16 -10.17 -0.32 -1.30
CA PRO A 16 -10.93 0.90 -1.51
C PRO A 16 -11.81 1.25 -0.31
N LYS A 17 -12.30 0.22 0.40
CA LYS A 17 -13.11 0.40 1.62
C LYS A 17 -12.29 1.00 2.76
N GLN A 18 -11.07 0.52 2.99
CA GLN A 18 -10.18 1.08 4.02
C GLN A 18 -9.76 2.51 3.67
N LEU A 19 -9.43 2.77 2.41
CA LEU A 19 -9.06 4.10 1.95
C LEU A 19 -10.24 5.08 2.07
N ALA A 20 -11.43 4.66 1.65
CA ALA A 20 -12.65 5.44 1.76
C ALA A 20 -12.98 5.80 3.21
N ALA A 21 -12.89 4.81 4.12
CA ALA A 21 -13.14 5.01 5.54
C ALA A 21 -12.10 5.95 6.17
N HIS A 22 -10.83 5.81 5.81
CA HIS A 22 -9.75 6.64 6.36
C HIS A 22 -9.82 8.09 5.88
N LEU A 23 -10.15 8.31 4.61
CA LEU A 23 -10.26 9.65 4.01
C LEU A 23 -11.65 10.27 4.14
N GLY A 24 -12.63 9.55 4.70
CA GLY A 24 -14.02 10.01 4.78
C GLY A 24 -14.65 10.27 3.41
N CYS A 25 -14.32 9.46 2.40
CA CYS A 25 -14.76 9.67 1.02
C CYS A 25 -15.61 8.50 0.49
N SER A 26 -16.25 8.69 -0.66
CA SER A 26 -17.05 7.63 -1.29
C SER A 26 -16.16 6.53 -1.86
N ALA A 27 -16.68 5.30 -1.89
CA ALA A 27 -15.97 4.15 -2.45
C ALA A 27 -15.53 4.40 -3.92
N LEU A 28 -16.36 5.05 -4.72
CA LEU A 28 -16.03 5.43 -6.11
C LEU A 28 -14.82 6.37 -6.17
N LYS A 29 -14.75 7.36 -5.27
CA LYS A 29 -13.62 8.28 -5.20
C LYS A 29 -12.34 7.57 -4.76
N ALA A 30 -12.44 6.65 -3.80
CA ALA A 30 -11.32 5.82 -3.36
C ALA A 30 -10.78 4.92 -4.48
N VAL A 31 -11.66 4.27 -5.26
CA VAL A 31 -11.26 3.47 -6.43
C VAL A 31 -10.53 4.33 -7.45
N LYS A 32 -11.07 5.53 -7.78
CA LYS A 32 -10.40 6.45 -8.70
C LYS A 32 -8.99 6.83 -8.22
N VAL A 33 -8.84 7.18 -6.94
CA VAL A 33 -7.54 7.53 -6.36
C VAL A 33 -6.57 6.35 -6.44
N LEU A 34 -7.02 5.13 -6.16
CA LEU A 34 -6.17 3.93 -6.30
C LEU A 34 -5.73 3.71 -7.75
N SER A 35 -6.63 3.89 -8.73
CA SER A 35 -6.27 3.82 -10.16
C SER A 35 -5.25 4.89 -10.56
N ASP A 36 -5.42 6.13 -10.09
CA ASP A 36 -4.47 7.22 -10.37
C ASP A 36 -3.08 6.93 -9.76
N LEU A 37 -3.03 6.41 -8.53
CA LEU A 37 -1.77 6.01 -7.86
C LEU A 37 -1.10 4.82 -8.53
N GLN A 38 -1.89 3.88 -9.06
CA GLN A 38 -1.39 2.74 -9.82
C GLN A 38 -0.79 3.18 -11.16
N ALA A 39 -1.46 4.10 -11.87
CA ALA A 39 -0.95 4.68 -13.11
C ALA A 39 0.35 5.48 -12.89
N ALA A 40 0.49 6.12 -11.71
CA ALA A 40 1.74 6.77 -11.30
C ALA A 40 2.85 5.79 -10.87
N GLY A 41 2.57 4.47 -10.80
CA GLY A 41 3.52 3.45 -10.39
C GLY A 41 3.80 3.40 -8.89
N ALA A 42 3.08 4.18 -8.07
CA ALA A 42 3.27 4.23 -6.63
C ALA A 42 2.69 3.01 -5.90
N ILE A 43 1.67 2.38 -6.50
CA ILE A 43 1.06 1.15 -6.02
C ILE A 43 0.87 0.15 -7.16
N GLU A 44 0.80 -1.12 -6.81
CA GLU A 44 0.47 -2.21 -7.72
C GLU A 44 -0.77 -2.94 -7.22
N GLN A 45 -1.63 -3.37 -8.15
CA GLN A 45 -2.80 -4.16 -7.82
C GLN A 45 -2.38 -5.62 -7.62
N THR A 46 -2.65 -6.17 -6.44
CA THR A 46 -2.31 -7.56 -6.09
C THR A 46 -3.52 -8.48 -6.02
N GLY A 47 -4.73 -7.96 -6.31
CA GLY A 47 -5.97 -8.72 -6.37
C GLY A 47 -7.18 -7.84 -6.73
N PRO A 48 -8.38 -8.44 -6.83
CA PRO A 48 -9.58 -7.75 -7.32
C PRO A 48 -9.91 -6.45 -6.58
N ASN A 49 -9.57 -6.35 -5.28
CA ASN A 49 -9.80 -5.18 -4.45
C ASN A 49 -8.62 -4.87 -3.52
N ALA A 50 -7.41 -5.28 -3.88
CA ALA A 50 -6.23 -5.16 -3.04
C ALA A 50 -5.07 -4.53 -3.81
N TRP A 51 -4.49 -3.49 -3.22
CA TRP A 51 -3.32 -2.79 -3.73
C TRP A 51 -2.19 -2.84 -2.70
N ARG A 52 -0.95 -2.81 -3.18
CA ARG A 52 0.25 -2.72 -2.35
C ARG A 52 1.11 -1.57 -2.82
N LEU A 53 1.84 -0.96 -1.89
CA LEU A 53 2.85 0.04 -2.22
C LEU A 53 3.95 -0.62 -3.08
N THR A 54 4.23 0.00 -4.21
CA THR A 54 5.40 -0.32 -5.01
C THR A 54 6.60 0.30 -4.31
N MET A 55 7.42 -0.51 -3.65
CA MET A 55 8.70 -0.02 -3.11
C MET A 55 9.64 0.19 -4.30
N PRO A 56 10.21 1.39 -4.52
CA PRO A 56 11.30 1.52 -5.47
C PRO A 56 12.40 0.55 -5.04
N THR A 57 12.76 -0.39 -5.91
CA THR A 57 13.78 -1.42 -5.66
C THR A 57 15.21 -0.84 -5.61
N GLY A 58 15.34 0.49 -5.55
CA GLY A 58 16.57 1.16 -5.20
C GLY A 58 16.87 0.93 -3.72
N LYS A 59 18.05 0.36 -3.46
CA LYS A 59 18.75 0.34 -2.17
C LYS A 59 18.38 1.57 -1.31
N PRO A 60 18.13 1.42 0.00
CA PRO A 60 17.84 2.57 0.86
C PRO A 60 19.02 3.55 0.78
N THR A 61 18.84 4.65 0.04
CA THR A 61 19.67 5.83 0.21
C THR A 61 19.23 6.42 1.54
N GLY A 62 19.93 5.99 2.59
CA GLY A 62 19.72 6.52 3.93
C GLY A 62 19.81 8.04 3.92
N GLY A 63 18.86 8.67 4.62
CA GLY A 63 18.90 10.09 4.95
C GLY A 63 18.30 11.03 3.90
N ASP A 64 16.98 11.12 3.84
CA ASP A 64 16.29 12.30 3.31
C ASP A 64 14.99 12.52 4.11
N ARG A 65 15.13 13.18 5.26
CA ARG A 65 14.02 13.76 6.03
C ARG A 65 14.49 15.11 6.58
N PRO A 66 13.84 16.23 6.25
CA PRO A 66 13.43 17.19 7.26
C PRO A 66 12.24 16.65 8.08
#